data_AF-A0A1Q9NTZ0-F1
#
_entry.id   AF-A0A1Q9NTZ0-F1
#
_cell.length_a   1.000
_cell.length_b   1.000
_cell.length_c   1.000
_cell.angle_alpha   90.00
_cell.angle_beta   90.00
_cell.angle_gamma   90.00
#
_symmetry.space_group_name_H-M   'P 1'
#
loop_
_entity.id
_entity.type
_entity.pdbx_description
1 polymer ?
#
loop_
_entity_poly.entity_id
_entity_poly.type
_entity_poly.pdbx_seq_one_letter_code
_entity_poly.pdbx_strand_id
1 'polypeptide(L)'
;MLEHDFGQNSIEGINSNIIGGLTTSMISFFTSMSVDSGKMDAIHMGDSKLNYFYDDHVIVCLETDKNVKEKSVRSVLQSIHNTFVNKFFGPILKTDLVDVQFFGSFRAKMLEILKNGKFIPK
;
A
#
# COMPACT_ATOMS: atom_id res chain seq x y z
N MET A 1 18.44 -36.59 3.01
CA MET A 1 18.28 -35.56 4.05
C MET A 1 18.75 -34.26 3.41
N LEU A 2 17.82 -33.48 2.85
CA LEU A 2 18.10 -32.19 2.23
C LEU A 2 17.52 -31.14 3.15
N GLU A 3 18.38 -30.56 3.97
CA GLU A 3 18.08 -29.33 4.70
C GLU A 3 18.14 -28.20 3.68
N HIS A 4 16.96 -27.64 3.37
CA HIS A 4 16.85 -26.45 2.55
C HIS A 4 17.13 -25.25 3.45
N ASP A 5 18.35 -24.75 3.36
CA ASP A 5 18.80 -23.48 3.90
C ASP A 5 17.84 -22.38 3.41
N PHE A 6 16.95 -21.90 4.28
CA PHE A 6 16.26 -20.62 4.10
C PHE A 6 17.28 -19.51 4.35
N GLY A 7 18.23 -19.41 3.42
CA GLY A 7 19.16 -18.30 3.32
C GLY A 7 18.38 -17.00 3.25
N GLN A 8 18.78 -16.09 4.12
CA GLN A 8 18.86 -14.64 3.92
C GLN A 8 18.54 -14.15 2.49
N ASN A 9 17.27 -14.13 2.11
CA ASN A 9 16.82 -13.25 1.04
C ASN A 9 16.54 -11.90 1.70
N SER A 10 17.61 -11.14 1.91
CA SER A 10 17.50 -9.69 1.90
C SER A 10 16.70 -9.32 0.66
N ILE A 11 15.56 -8.64 0.84
CA ILE A 11 14.86 -7.98 -0.26
C ILE A 11 15.79 -6.84 -0.69
N GLU A 12 16.85 -7.17 -1.43
CA GLU A 12 17.63 -6.20 -2.19
C GLU A 12 16.73 -5.65 -3.28
N GLY A 13 16.14 -4.50 -2.96
CA GLY A 13 15.63 -3.50 -3.89
C GLY A 13 14.77 -4.02 -5.03
N ILE A 14 13.45 -4.06 -4.83
CA ILE A 14 12.52 -4.00 -5.97
C ILE A 14 12.90 -2.75 -6.77
N ASN A 15 13.33 -2.95 -8.03
CA ASN A 15 13.85 -1.89 -8.89
C ASN A 15 12.80 -0.77 -9.05
N SER A 16 13.21 0.49 -8.86
CA SER A 16 12.34 1.67 -9.00
C SER A 16 11.57 1.72 -10.34
N ASN A 17 12.13 1.18 -11.42
CA ASN A 17 11.46 1.08 -12.72
C ASN A 17 10.32 0.05 -12.73
N ILE A 18 10.45 -1.03 -11.97
CA ILE A 18 9.39 -2.04 -11.79
C ILE A 18 8.25 -1.42 -11.00
N ILE A 19 8.56 -0.71 -9.90
CA ILE A 19 7.56 0.00 -9.10
C ILE A 19 6.86 1.06 -9.96
N GLY A 20 7.62 1.89 -10.69
CA GLY A 20 7.05 2.92 -11.56
C GLY A 20 6.17 2.36 -12.67
N GLY A 21 6.58 1.26 -13.30
CA GLY A 21 5.78 0.54 -14.30
C GLY A 21 4.48 -0.03 -13.72
N LEU A 22 4.55 -0.65 -12.54
CA LEU A 22 3.38 -1.15 -11.82
C LEU A 22 2.43 -0.02 -11.43
N THR A 23 2.94 1.07 -10.84
CA THR A 23 2.15 2.23 -10.45
C THR A 23 1.47 2.87 -11.66
N THR A 24 2.18 3.08 -12.77
CA THR A 24 1.61 3.65 -14.00
C THR A 24 0.51 2.76 -14.58
N SER A 25 0.73 1.44 -14.57
CA SER A 25 -0.24 0.45 -15.05
C SER A 25 -1.49 0.43 -14.18
N MET A 26 -1.33 0.49 -12.85
CA MET A 26 -2.45 0.56 -11.90
C MET A 26 -3.24 1.86 -12.05
N ILE A 27 -2.58 3.01 -12.15
CA ILE A 27 -3.25 4.30 -12.37
C ILE A 27 -4.03 4.28 -13.70
N SER A 28 -3.41 3.79 -14.78
CA SER A 28 -4.07 3.69 -16.10
C SER A 28 -5.28 2.75 -16.05
N PHE A 29 -5.16 1.63 -15.33
CA PHE A 29 -6.26 0.71 -15.09
C PHE A 29 -7.40 1.37 -14.31
N PHE A 30 -7.10 2.06 -13.21
CA PHE A 30 -8.12 2.77 -12.41
C PHE A 30 -8.80 3.91 -13.16
N THR A 31 -8.03 4.64 -13.96
CA THR A 31 -8.55 5.72 -14.81
C THR A 31 -9.47 5.19 -15.90
N SER A 32 -9.09 4.08 -16.55
CA SER A 32 -9.89 3.47 -17.63
C SER A 32 -11.15 2.74 -17.14
N MET A 33 -11.10 2.16 -15.94
CA MET A 33 -12.26 1.48 -15.35
C MET A 33 -13.28 2.43 -14.69
N SER A 34 -13.05 3.74 -14.71
CA SER A 34 -13.87 4.71 -13.95
C SER A 34 -14.05 4.25 -12.49
N VAL A 35 -12.95 3.85 -11.86
CA VAL A 35 -12.98 3.48 -10.44
C VAL A 35 -13.30 4.75 -9.64
N ASP A 36 -14.57 4.90 -9.27
CA ASP A 36 -15.02 6.00 -8.42
C ASP A 36 -14.14 6.12 -7.18
N SER A 37 -13.82 7.37 -6.82
CA SER A 37 -13.16 7.73 -5.57
C SER A 37 -13.83 7.04 -4.38
N GLY A 38 -13.03 6.44 -3.49
CA GLY A 38 -13.52 5.74 -2.31
C GLY A 38 -13.86 4.26 -2.53
N LYS A 39 -13.56 3.70 -3.71
CA LYS A 39 -13.66 2.26 -3.97
C LYS A 39 -12.44 1.50 -3.45
N MET A 40 -12.70 0.31 -2.92
CA MET A 40 -11.71 -0.68 -2.53
C MET A 40 -11.99 -1.96 -3.29
N ASP A 41 -10.95 -2.59 -3.82
CA ASP A 41 -11.02 -3.86 -4.53
C ASP A 41 -9.70 -4.64 -4.32
N ALA A 42 -9.58 -5.85 -4.85
CA ALA A 42 -8.42 -6.72 -4.62
C ALA A 42 -8.02 -7.55 -5.84
N ILE A 43 -6.71 -7.69 -6.04
CA ILE A 43 -6.14 -8.66 -6.99
C ILE A 43 -5.83 -9.94 -6.22
N HIS A 44 -6.41 -11.07 -6.64
CA HIS A 44 -6.22 -12.37 -5.99
C HIS A 44 -4.98 -13.09 -6.55
N MET A 45 -4.09 -13.54 -5.66
CA MET A 45 -2.77 -14.11 -5.99
C MET A 45 -2.57 -15.44 -5.26
N GLY A 46 -3.45 -16.41 -5.51
CA GLY A 46 -3.41 -17.71 -4.85
C GLY A 46 -3.84 -17.64 -3.38
N ASP A 47 -2.89 -17.78 -2.46
CA ASP A 47 -3.15 -17.73 -1.02
C ASP A 47 -3.13 -16.31 -0.43
N SER A 48 -2.67 -15.33 -1.20
CA SER A 48 -2.74 -13.92 -0.85
C SER A 48 -3.66 -13.13 -1.78
N LYS A 49 -3.94 -11.89 -1.39
CA LYS A 49 -4.62 -10.90 -2.20
C LYS A 49 -3.98 -9.53 -1.96
N LEU A 50 -3.77 -8.77 -3.03
CA LEU A 50 -3.35 -7.38 -2.98
C LEU A 50 -4.60 -6.50 -2.96
N ASN A 51 -4.97 -6.04 -1.77
CA ASN A 51 -6.10 -5.13 -1.61
C ASN A 51 -5.62 -3.71 -1.91
N TYR A 52 -6.43 -2.93 -2.61
CA TYR A 52 -6.12 -1.54 -2.92
C TYR A 52 -7.32 -0.64 -2.67
N PHE A 53 -7.03 0.57 -2.21
CA PHE A 53 -7.99 1.63 -1.99
C PHE A 53 -7.53 2.87 -2.77
N TYR A 54 -8.41 3.41 -3.61
CA TYR A 54 -8.13 4.60 -4.42
C TYR A 54 -9.08 5.73 -4.05
N ASP A 55 -8.51 6.84 -3.61
CA ASP A 55 -9.22 8.08 -3.29
C ASP A 55 -8.24 9.26 -3.37
N ASP A 56 -8.73 10.48 -3.60
CA ASP A 56 -7.90 11.70 -3.69
C ASP A 56 -6.60 11.57 -4.54
N HIS A 57 -6.63 10.81 -5.63
CA HIS A 57 -5.46 10.48 -6.47
C HIS A 57 -4.33 9.71 -5.76
N VAL A 58 -4.59 9.14 -4.59
CA VAL A 58 -3.69 8.31 -3.81
C VAL A 58 -4.19 6.87 -3.84
N ILE A 59 -3.29 5.94 -4.18
CA ILE A 59 -3.55 4.51 -4.10
C ILE A 59 -2.83 3.97 -2.87
N VAL A 60 -3.56 3.33 -1.98
CA VAL A 60 -2.99 2.57 -0.87
C VAL A 60 -3.15 1.09 -1.16
N CYS A 61 -2.04 0.35 -1.17
CA CYS A 61 -2.02 -1.09 -1.38
C CYS A 61 -1.64 -1.83 -0.09
N LEU A 62 -2.32 -2.93 0.20
CA LEU A 62 -2.03 -3.82 1.31
C LEU A 62 -2.21 -5.28 0.88
N GLU A 63 -1.11 -6.02 0.85
CA GLU A 63 -1.17 -7.47 0.67
C GLU A 63 -1.59 -8.16 1.97
N THR A 64 -2.50 -9.13 1.84
CA THR A 64 -3.02 -9.91 2.97
C THR A 64 -3.22 -11.37 2.56
N ASP A 65 -3.23 -12.30 3.52
CA ASP A 65 -3.78 -13.64 3.31
C ASP A 65 -5.24 -13.56 2.81
N LYS A 66 -5.65 -14.49 1.94
CA LYS A 66 -6.99 -14.52 1.33
C LYS A 66 -8.12 -14.50 2.36
N ASN A 67 -7.90 -15.08 3.54
CA ASN A 67 -8.88 -15.26 4.61
C ASN A 67 -9.10 -14.00 5.47
N VAL A 68 -8.27 -12.96 5.32
CA VAL A 68 -8.46 -11.72 6.07
C VAL A 68 -9.76 -11.04 5.64
N LYS A 69 -10.61 -10.72 6.62
CA LYS A 69 -11.94 -10.13 6.39
C LYS A 69 -11.83 -8.77 5.72
N GLU A 70 -12.56 -8.60 4.62
CA GLU A 70 -12.58 -7.37 3.82
C GLU A 70 -12.86 -6.11 4.66
N LYS A 71 -13.83 -6.18 5.58
CA LYS A 71 -14.17 -5.05 6.47
C LYS A 71 -12.97 -4.55 7.29
N SER A 72 -12.12 -5.46 7.77
CA SER A 72 -10.91 -5.10 8.53
C SER A 72 -9.86 -4.46 7.62
N VAL A 73 -9.67 -5.01 6.43
CA VAL A 73 -8.75 -4.46 5.42
C VAL A 73 -9.17 -3.04 5.03
N ARG A 74 -10.45 -2.85 4.72
CA ARG A 74 -11.03 -1.54 4.34
C ARG A 74 -10.75 -0.48 5.40
N SER A 75 -11.02 -0.80 6.67
CA SER A 75 -10.79 0.13 7.78
C SER A 75 -9.31 0.53 7.91
N VAL A 76 -8.39 -0.41 7.70
CA VAL A 76 -6.95 -0.13 7.75
C VAL A 76 -6.50 0.69 6.54
N LEU A 77 -6.89 0.32 5.32
CA LEU A 77 -6.54 1.06 4.11
C LEU A 77 -7.04 2.50 4.18
N GLN A 78 -8.28 2.73 4.60
CA GLN A 78 -8.84 4.08 4.80
C GLN A 78 -8.09 4.85 5.88
N SER A 79 -7.68 4.19 6.97
CA SER A 79 -6.91 4.84 8.03
C SER A 79 -5.53 5.28 7.54
N ILE A 80 -4.84 4.44 6.76
CA ILE A 80 -3.56 4.76 6.13
C ILE A 80 -3.75 5.94 5.16
N HIS A 81 -4.75 5.85 4.27
CA HIS A 81 -5.08 6.90 3.31
C HIS A 81 -5.32 8.25 3.99
N ASN A 82 -6.29 8.31 4.91
CA ASN A 82 -6.66 9.56 5.57
C ASN A 82 -5.49 10.16 6.35
N THR A 83 -4.69 9.31 7.00
CA THR A 83 -3.49 9.76 7.70
C THR A 83 -2.45 10.35 6.74
N PHE A 84 -2.25 9.70 5.59
CA PHE A 84 -1.34 10.20 4.56
C PHE A 84 -1.83 11.53 3.99
N VAL A 85 -3.08 11.57 3.54
CA VAL A 85 -3.64 12.74 2.85
C VAL A 85 -3.64 13.96 3.76
N ASN A 86 -4.14 13.81 4.99
CA ASN A 86 -4.20 14.92 5.96
C ASN A 86 -2.83 15.53 6.28
N LYS A 87 -1.77 14.72 6.26
CA LYS A 87 -0.43 15.18 6.65
C LYS A 87 0.41 15.64 5.47
N PHE A 88 0.27 15.01 4.30
CA PHE A 88 1.24 15.12 3.23
C PHE A 88 0.67 15.59 1.89
N PHE A 89 -0.64 15.45 1.64
CA PHE A 89 -1.20 15.76 0.31
C PHE A 89 -1.08 17.24 -0.05
N GLY A 90 -1.46 18.13 0.88
CA GLY A 90 -1.32 19.57 0.68
C GLY A 90 0.11 20.02 0.34
N PRO A 91 1.14 19.57 1.10
CA PRO A 91 2.54 19.79 0.75
C PRO A 91 2.93 19.23 -0.62
N ILE A 92 2.56 17.98 -0.96
CA ILE A 92 2.90 17.35 -2.24
C ILE A 92 2.38 18.17 -3.43
N LEU A 93 1.14 18.67 -3.34
CA LEU A 93 0.54 19.47 -4.42
C LEU A 93 1.23 20.82 -4.65
N LYS A 94 2.03 21.29 -3.69
CA LYS A 94 2.73 22.59 -3.75
C LYS A 94 4.19 22.47 -4.14
N THR A 95 4.71 21.25 -4.31
CA THR A 95 6.13 20.98 -4.53
C THR A 95 6.33 20.19 -5.81
N ASP A 96 7.23 20.65 -6.69
CA ASP A 96 7.60 19.93 -7.91
C ASP A 96 8.52 18.72 -7.65
N LEU A 97 9.11 18.65 -6.44
CA LEU A 97 10.03 17.60 -6.02
C LEU A 97 9.56 17.01 -4.69
N VAL A 98 9.35 15.70 -4.69
CA VAL A 98 8.96 14.94 -3.50
C VAL A 98 10.22 14.40 -2.82
N ASP A 99 10.65 15.05 -1.73
CA ASP A 99 11.70 14.51 -0.88
C ASP A 99 11.16 13.29 -0.11
N VAL A 100 11.67 12.09 -0.41
CA VAL A 100 11.25 10.86 0.29
C VAL A 100 11.54 10.88 1.79
N GLN A 101 12.50 11.68 2.26
CA GLN A 101 12.77 11.87 3.68
C GLN A 101 11.60 12.55 4.40
N PHE A 102 10.83 13.37 3.68
CA PHE A 102 9.59 13.98 4.17
C PHE A 102 8.60 12.92 4.69
N PHE A 103 8.57 11.74 4.05
CA PHE A 103 7.72 10.62 4.45
C PHE A 103 8.33 9.72 5.51
N GLY A 104 9.56 9.97 5.96
CA GLY A 104 10.22 9.14 6.98
C GLY A 104 9.36 8.99 8.24
N SER A 105 8.65 10.06 8.62
CA SER A 105 7.71 10.05 9.76
C SER A 105 6.45 9.22 9.52
N PHE A 106 6.07 8.96 8.26
CA PHE A 106 4.88 8.19 7.93
C PHE A 106 5.06 6.70 8.20
N ARG A 107 6.28 6.17 8.06
CA ARG A 107 6.58 4.75 8.32
C ARG A 107 6.16 4.34 9.74
N ALA A 108 6.53 5.14 10.74
CA ALA A 108 6.15 4.88 12.14
C ALA A 108 4.64 4.89 12.33
N LYS A 109 3.93 5.82 11.67
CA LYS A 109 2.48 5.92 11.75
C LYS A 109 1.76 4.76 11.04
N MET A 110 2.27 4.31 9.90
CA MET A 110 1.76 3.12 9.22
C MET A 110 1.87 1.88 10.12
N LEU A 111 3.01 1.68 10.79
CA LEU A 111 3.20 0.56 11.71
C LEU A 111 2.19 0.61 12.88
N GLU A 112 1.93 1.78 13.44
CA GLU A 112 0.92 1.96 14.49
C GLU A 112 -0.48 1.55 14.00
N ILE A 113 -0.87 1.99 12.80
CA ILE A 113 -2.18 1.65 12.20
C ILE A 113 -2.29 0.14 11.98
N LEU A 114 -1.24 -0.50 11.44
CA LEU A 114 -1.22 -1.95 11.21
C LEU A 114 -1.29 -2.76 12.51
N LYS A 115 -0.60 -2.33 13.58
CA LYS A 115 -0.68 -2.96 14.92
C LYS A 115 -2.09 -2.85 15.50
N ASN A 116 -2.69 -1.66 15.42
CA ASN A 116 -4.04 -1.43 15.93
C ASN A 116 -5.09 -2.24 15.15
N GLY A 117 -4.89 -2.39 13.84
CA GLY A 117 -5.70 -3.25 12.97
C GLY A 117 -5.44 -4.75 13.15
N LYS A 118 -4.46 -5.16 13.96
CA LYS A 118 -4.00 -6.56 14.15
C LYS A 118 -3.48 -7.23 12.86
N PHE A 119 -2.92 -6.44 11.94
CA PHE A 119 -2.26 -6.95 10.73
C PHE A 119 -0.81 -7.34 10.98
N ILE A 120 -0.22 -6.80 12.05
CA ILE A 120 1.10 -7.18 12.55
C ILE A 120 1.06 -7.34 14.07
N PRO A 121 1.95 -8.15 14.67
CA PRO A 121 2.06 -8.28 16.11
C PRO A 121 2.32 -6.93 16.80
N LYS A 122 1.82 -6.79 18.03
CA LYS A 122 2.02 -5.58 18.86
C LYS A 122 3.47 -5.42 19.29
#